data_AF-Q3THE1-F1
#
_entry.id   AF-Q3THE1-F1
#
_cell.length_a   1.000
_cell.length_b   1.000
_cell.length_c   1.000
_cell.angle_alpha   90.00
_cell.angle_beta   90.00
_cell.angle_gamma   90.00
#
_symmetry.space_group_name_H-M   'P 1'
#
loop_
_entity.id
_entity.type
_entity.pdbx_description
1 polymer ?
#
loop_
_entity_poly.entity_id
_entity_poly.type
_entity_poly.pdbx_seq_one_letter_code
_entity_poly.pdbx_strand_id
1 'polypeptide(L)'
;GALKGAVDGGLSIPHSTKRFPGYDSESKEFNAEVHRKHIMGQNVADYMRYLMEEDEDAYKKQFSQYIKNNVTPDMMEEMYKKAHAAIRENPVYEKKPKREVKKKRWNRPKMSLAQKKDRVAQKKASFLRAQERAAES
;
A
#
# COMPACT_ATOMS: atom_id res chain seq x y z
N GLY A 1 11.72 9.85 -7.47
CA GLY A 1 11.32 9.64 -6.05
C GLY A 1 10.57 10.85 -5.52
N ALA A 2 9.87 10.72 -4.39
CA ALA A 2 9.01 11.80 -3.86
C ALA A 2 9.74 13.13 -3.63
N LEU A 3 10.97 13.10 -3.11
CA LEU A 3 11.83 14.28 -2.94
C LEU A 3 12.01 15.05 -4.26
N LYS A 4 12.44 14.36 -5.32
CA LYS A 4 12.63 14.97 -6.65
C LYS A 4 11.31 15.53 -7.20
N GLY A 5 10.21 14.80 -7.02
CA GLY A 5 8.88 15.26 -7.44
C GLY A 5 8.43 16.54 -6.73
N ALA A 6 8.72 16.66 -5.43
CA ALA A 6 8.42 17.87 -4.66
C ALA A 6 9.27 19.07 -5.08
N VAL A 7 10.56 18.84 -5.34
CA VAL A 7 11.49 19.86 -5.89
C VAL A 7 11.02 20.33 -7.26
N ASP A 8 10.66 19.41 -8.16
CA ASP A 8 10.14 19.74 -9.49
C ASP A 8 8.74 20.37 -9.45
N GLY A 9 8.02 20.20 -8.33
CA GLY A 9 6.78 20.89 -8.01
C GLY A 9 6.99 22.31 -7.47
N GLY A 10 8.23 22.75 -7.28
CA GLY A 10 8.57 24.12 -6.86
C GLY A 10 8.91 24.29 -5.37
N LEU A 11 8.98 23.21 -4.58
CA LEU A 11 9.43 23.32 -3.18
C LEU A 11 10.96 23.45 -3.10
N SER A 12 11.42 24.49 -2.41
CA SER A 12 12.84 24.68 -2.12
C SER A 12 13.31 23.75 -1.00
N ILE A 13 13.78 22.56 -1.37
CA ILE A 13 14.26 21.53 -0.44
C ILE A 13 15.78 21.33 -0.65
N PRO A 14 16.62 21.51 0.38
CA PRO A 14 18.05 21.26 0.26
C PRO A 14 18.32 19.77 0.06
N HIS A 15 19.03 19.41 -1.01
CA HIS A 15 19.38 18.02 -1.33
C HIS A 15 20.62 17.92 -2.23
N SER A 16 21.16 16.71 -2.36
CA SER A 16 22.22 16.34 -3.30
C SER A 16 21.73 15.26 -4.26
N THR A 17 22.31 15.20 -5.47
CA THR A 17 22.00 14.18 -6.49
C THR A 17 22.59 12.80 -6.20
N LYS A 18 23.43 12.67 -5.17
CA LYS A 18 24.14 11.42 -4.81
C LYS A 18 23.24 10.21 -4.51
N ARG A 19 21.98 10.45 -4.16
CA ARG A 19 21.00 9.39 -3.84
C ARG A 19 19.95 9.19 -4.93
N PHE A 20 20.13 9.82 -6.09
CA PHE A 20 19.25 9.63 -7.23
C PHE A 20 19.73 8.46 -8.10
N PRO A 21 18.79 7.66 -8.65
CA PRO A 21 19.12 6.71 -9.70
C PRO A 21 19.85 7.42 -10.84
N GLY A 22 20.97 6.86 -11.29
CA GLY A 22 21.88 7.50 -12.25
C GLY A 22 23.15 8.09 -11.64
N TYR A 23 23.27 8.15 -10.30
CA TYR A 23 24.55 8.47 -9.65
C TYR A 23 25.43 7.23 -9.57
N ASP A 24 26.68 7.33 -10.04
CA ASP A 24 27.68 6.29 -9.95
C ASP A 24 28.67 6.57 -8.80
N SER A 25 28.89 5.57 -7.93
CA SER A 25 29.73 5.74 -6.75
C SER A 25 31.23 5.77 -7.04
N GLU A 26 31.65 5.15 -8.14
CA GLU A 26 33.06 5.03 -8.51
C GLU A 26 33.56 6.32 -9.18
N SER A 27 32.89 6.74 -10.26
CA SER A 27 33.17 8.01 -10.96
C SER A 27 32.73 9.24 -10.16
N LYS A 28 31.79 9.09 -9.22
CA LYS A 28 31.12 10.18 -8.48
C LYS A 28 30.33 11.13 -9.39
N GLU A 29 29.95 10.65 -10.58
CA GLU A 29 29.19 11.42 -11.56
C GLU A 29 27.69 11.07 -11.52
N PHE A 30 26.86 12.02 -11.96
CA PHE A 30 25.41 11.83 -12.03
C PHE A 30 24.92 11.89 -13.48
N ASN A 31 24.35 10.78 -13.94
CA ASN A 31 23.70 10.69 -15.23
C ASN A 31 22.20 11.06 -15.12
N ALA A 32 21.87 12.25 -15.61
CA ALA A 32 20.51 12.78 -15.61
C ALA A 32 19.55 12.01 -16.54
N GLU A 33 20.05 11.39 -17.61
CA GLU A 33 19.21 10.61 -18.53
C GLU A 33 18.71 9.34 -17.85
N VAL A 34 19.59 8.60 -17.18
CA VAL A 34 19.20 7.41 -16.40
C VAL A 34 18.17 7.79 -15.34
N HIS A 35 18.36 8.93 -14.67
CA HIS A 35 17.40 9.43 -13.70
C HIS A 35 16.02 9.70 -14.32
N ARG A 36 16.00 10.37 -15.48
CA ARG A 36 14.78 10.65 -16.24
C ARG A 36 14.07 9.37 -16.68
N LYS A 37 14.81 8.36 -17.16
CA LYS A 37 14.26 7.05 -17.53
C LYS A 37 13.52 6.40 -16.37
N HIS A 38 14.08 6.46 -15.16
CA HIS A 38 13.43 5.96 -13.94
C HIS A 38 12.20 6.77 -13.55
N ILE A 39 12.21 8.10 -13.76
CA ILE A 39 11.03 8.94 -13.50
C ILE A 39 9.86 8.55 -14.41
N MET A 40 10.17 8.25 -15.68
CA MET A 40 9.17 7.87 -16.69
C MET A 40 8.86 6.36 -16.71
N GLY A 41 9.39 5.59 -15.75
CA GLY A 41 9.13 4.15 -15.63
C GLY A 41 9.76 3.28 -16.72
N GLN A 42 10.68 3.80 -17.55
CA GLN A 42 11.25 3.03 -18.66
C GLN A 42 11.96 1.77 -18.20
N ASN A 43 12.60 1.77 -17.03
CA ASN A 43 13.22 0.58 -16.44
C ASN A 43 12.22 -0.57 -16.18
N VAL A 44 10.98 -0.23 -15.82
CA VAL A 44 9.90 -1.22 -15.64
C VAL A 44 9.40 -1.68 -17.01
N ALA A 45 9.27 -0.78 -17.98
CA ALA A 45 8.92 -1.15 -19.35
C ALA A 45 9.97 -2.06 -20.00
N ASP A 46 11.25 -1.80 -19.79
CA ASP A 46 12.36 -2.65 -20.24
C ASP A 46 12.28 -4.04 -19.60
N TYR A 47 11.98 -4.12 -18.30
CA TYR A 47 11.81 -5.41 -17.63
C TYR A 47 10.57 -6.17 -18.10
N MET A 48 9.48 -5.46 -18.43
CA MET A 48 8.32 -6.07 -19.07
C MET A 48 8.69 -6.65 -20.45
N ARG A 49 9.41 -5.90 -21.30
CA ARG A 49 9.88 -6.38 -22.61
C ARG A 49 10.77 -7.61 -22.47
N TYR A 50 11.75 -7.55 -21.57
CA TYR A 50 12.64 -8.66 -21.28
C TYR A 50 11.87 -9.93 -20.87
N LEU A 51 10.93 -9.83 -19.93
CA LEU A 51 10.16 -11.00 -19.50
C LEU A 51 9.17 -11.49 -20.57
N MET A 52 8.62 -10.61 -21.40
CA MET A 52 7.76 -11.04 -22.51
C MET A 52 8.51 -11.89 -23.54
N GLU A 53 9.80 -11.62 -23.74
CA GLU A 53 10.66 -12.37 -24.68
C GLU A 53 11.23 -13.65 -24.06
N GLU A 54 11.64 -13.60 -22.79
CA GLU A 54 12.36 -14.70 -22.14
C GLU A 54 11.46 -15.70 -21.41
N ASP A 55 10.42 -15.23 -20.70
CA ASP A 55 9.56 -16.07 -19.86
C ASP A 55 8.16 -15.45 -19.68
N GLU A 56 7.24 -15.85 -20.56
CA GLU A 56 5.86 -15.37 -20.57
C GLU A 56 5.08 -15.74 -19.29
N ASP A 57 5.42 -16.85 -18.63
CA ASP A 57 4.76 -17.28 -17.40
C ASP A 57 5.20 -16.40 -16.21
N ALA A 58 6.50 -16.08 -16.14
CA ALA A 58 7.02 -15.09 -15.21
C ALA A 58 6.43 -13.70 -15.48
N TYR A 59 6.28 -13.30 -16.76
CA TYR A 59 5.61 -12.05 -17.14
C TYR A 59 4.18 -11.99 -16.61
N LYS A 60 3.37 -13.03 -16.87
CA LYS A 60 1.97 -13.11 -16.39
C LYS A 60 1.89 -13.07 -14.87
N LYS A 61 2.81 -13.73 -14.18
CA LYS A 61 2.88 -13.74 -12.70
C LYS A 61 3.23 -12.35 -12.15
N GLN A 62 4.30 -11.74 -12.66
CA GLN A 62 4.84 -10.48 -12.16
C GLN A 62 3.93 -9.28 -12.51
N PHE A 63 3.38 -9.27 -13.72
CA PHE A 63 2.63 -8.15 -14.29
C PHE A 63 1.13 -8.43 -14.50
N SER A 64 0.56 -9.41 -13.78
CA SER A 64 -0.86 -9.79 -13.87
C SER A 64 -1.85 -8.61 -13.84
N GLN A 65 -1.63 -7.64 -12.96
CA GLN A 65 -2.50 -6.45 -12.85
C GLN A 65 -2.30 -5.45 -14.00
N TYR A 66 -1.13 -5.42 -14.61
CA TYR A 66 -0.87 -4.58 -15.79
C TYR A 66 -1.64 -5.16 -16.98
N ILE A 67 -1.57 -6.47 -17.17
CA ILE A 67 -2.36 -7.18 -18.19
C ILE A 67 -3.86 -6.92 -17.99
N LYS A 68 -4.35 -7.08 -16.76
CA LYS A 68 -5.77 -6.84 -16.43
C LYS A 68 -6.24 -5.42 -16.76
N ASN A 69 -5.37 -4.43 -16.61
CA ASN A 69 -5.69 -3.02 -16.85
C ASN A 69 -5.23 -2.53 -18.24
N ASN A 70 -4.78 -3.44 -19.12
CA ASN A 70 -4.25 -3.15 -20.44
C ASN A 70 -3.08 -2.16 -20.44
N VAL A 71 -2.15 -2.28 -19.49
CA VAL A 71 -0.93 -1.46 -19.46
C VAL A 71 0.20 -2.17 -20.21
N THR A 72 0.69 -1.56 -21.28
CA THR A 72 1.79 -2.07 -22.11
C THR A 72 3.10 -1.34 -21.81
N PRO A 73 4.27 -1.91 -22.17
CA PRO A 73 5.56 -1.25 -21.98
C PRO A 73 5.64 0.12 -22.67
N ASP A 74 5.12 0.23 -23.89
CA ASP A 74 5.28 1.42 -24.74
C ASP A 74 4.39 2.59 -24.27
N MET A 75 3.24 2.31 -23.65
CA MET A 75 2.36 3.35 -23.13
C MET A 75 2.84 3.95 -21.80
N MET A 76 3.83 3.33 -21.14
CA MET A 76 4.17 3.65 -19.75
C MET A 76 4.69 5.08 -19.57
N GLU A 77 5.57 5.54 -20.47
CA GLU A 77 6.08 6.91 -20.42
C GLU A 77 4.98 7.95 -20.66
N GLU A 78 4.11 7.70 -21.64
CA GLU A 78 3.00 8.61 -21.96
C GLU A 78 1.96 8.65 -20.84
N MET A 79 1.69 7.51 -20.19
CA MET A 79 0.84 7.43 -19.00
C MET A 79 1.36 8.34 -17.87
N TYR A 80 2.66 8.32 -17.57
CA TYR A 80 3.24 9.20 -16.55
C TYR A 80 3.24 10.67 -16.96
N LYS A 81 3.53 11.00 -18.23
CA LYS A 81 3.43 12.39 -18.73
C LYS A 81 2.02 12.95 -18.57
N LYS A 82 1.00 12.18 -18.96
CA LYS A 82 -0.42 12.55 -18.79
C LYS A 82 -0.78 12.74 -17.31
N ALA A 83 -0.32 11.84 -16.44
CA ALA A 83 -0.53 11.97 -15.00
C ALA A 83 0.11 13.26 -14.45
N HIS A 84 1.34 13.58 -14.84
CA HIS A 84 2.01 14.82 -14.43
C HIS A 84 1.29 16.08 -14.94
N ALA A 85 0.77 16.06 -16.17
CA ALA A 85 -0.04 17.16 -16.70
C ALA A 85 -1.34 17.34 -15.88
N ALA A 86 -2.09 16.26 -15.64
CA ALA A 86 -3.35 16.29 -14.90
C ALA A 86 -3.18 16.79 -13.45
N ILE A 87 -2.10 16.37 -12.75
CA ILE A 87 -1.82 16.83 -11.38
C ILE A 87 -1.49 18.33 -11.34
N ARG A 88 -0.79 18.84 -12.36
CA ARG A 88 -0.49 20.29 -12.46
C ARG A 88 -1.74 21.10 -12.80
N GLU A 89 -2.62 20.56 -13.64
CA GLU A 89 -3.88 21.20 -14.02
C GLU A 89 -4.86 21.30 -12.85
N ASN A 90 -5.05 20.21 -12.09
CA ASN A 90 -5.93 20.21 -10.92
C ASN A 90 -5.29 19.50 -9.71
N PRO A 91 -4.64 20.27 -8.81
CA PRO A 91 -4.02 19.71 -7.61
C PRO A 91 -5.01 19.53 -6.43
N VAL A 92 -6.27 19.95 -6.57
CA VAL A 92 -7.23 19.96 -5.46
C VAL A 92 -7.79 18.55 -5.22
N TYR A 93 -7.65 18.05 -3.99
CA TYR A 93 -8.21 16.76 -3.60
C TYR A 93 -9.69 16.87 -3.21
N GLU A 94 -10.57 16.20 -3.97
CA GLU A 94 -11.99 16.08 -3.66
C GLU A 94 -12.27 14.92 -2.70
N LYS A 95 -12.82 15.25 -1.52
CA LYS A 95 -13.21 14.23 -0.53
C LYS A 95 -14.48 13.52 -0.99
N LYS A 96 -14.45 12.19 -1.00
CA LYS A 96 -15.66 11.39 -1.25
C LYS A 96 -16.73 11.70 -0.21
N PRO A 97 -18.02 11.80 -0.59
CA PRO A 97 -19.09 12.04 0.36
C PRO A 97 -19.17 10.91 1.37
N LYS A 98 -19.36 11.28 2.64
CA LYS A 98 -19.50 10.31 3.73
C LYS A 98 -20.82 9.57 3.54
N ARG A 99 -20.74 8.24 3.37
CA ARG A 99 -21.93 7.39 3.30
C ARG A 99 -22.55 7.24 4.68
N GLU A 100 -23.84 7.50 4.78
CA GLU A 100 -24.61 7.14 5.97
C GLU A 100 -24.86 5.64 5.97
N VAL A 101 -24.20 4.94 6.89
CA VAL A 101 -24.33 3.49 7.06
C VAL A 101 -24.83 3.18 8.47
N LYS A 102 -25.75 2.22 8.59
CA LYS A 102 -26.14 1.68 9.89
C LYS A 102 -24.91 1.06 10.54
N LYS A 103 -24.44 1.64 11.64
CA LYS A 103 -23.22 1.19 12.32
C LYS A 103 -23.49 -0.14 13.04
N LYS A 104 -22.88 -1.22 12.54
CA LYS A 104 -22.79 -2.49 13.25
C LYS A 104 -21.62 -2.45 14.24
N ARG A 105 -21.84 -2.94 15.45
CA ARG A 105 -20.75 -3.13 16.42
C ARG A 105 -20.07 -4.47 16.12
N TRP A 106 -18.80 -4.42 15.73
CA TRP A 106 -17.98 -5.61 15.46
C TRP A 106 -17.33 -6.19 16.71
N ASN A 107 -17.11 -5.35 17.72
CA ASN A 107 -16.42 -5.71 18.95
C ASN A 107 -17.41 -6.07 20.05
N ARG A 108 -17.05 -7.04 20.90
CA ARG A 108 -17.88 -7.42 22.06
C ARG A 108 -18.13 -6.22 22.97
N PRO A 109 -19.36 -6.03 23.46
CA PRO A 109 -19.64 -5.02 24.47
C PRO A 109 -18.92 -5.34 25.78
N LYS A 110 -18.47 -4.29 26.47
CA LYS A 110 -17.94 -4.42 27.83
C LYS A 110 -19.08 -4.91 28.74
N MET A 111 -18.86 -6.02 29.45
CA MET A 111 -19.87 -6.56 30.36
C MET A 111 -20.22 -5.56 31.45
N SER A 112 -21.50 -5.51 31.80
CA SER A 112 -21.97 -4.72 32.93
C SER A 112 -21.45 -5.27 34.26
N LEU A 113 -21.49 -4.45 35.31
CA LEU A 113 -21.07 -4.89 36.64
C LEU A 113 -21.92 -6.05 37.16
N ALA A 114 -23.25 -5.98 36.97
CA ALA A 114 -24.17 -7.06 37.34
C ALA A 114 -23.81 -8.38 36.64
N GLN A 115 -23.63 -8.35 35.30
CA GLN A 115 -23.21 -9.52 34.53
C GLN A 115 -21.90 -10.13 35.00
N LYS A 116 -20.95 -9.30 35.45
CA LYS A 116 -19.68 -9.77 36.04
C LYS A 116 -19.91 -10.44 37.39
N LYS A 117 -20.74 -9.86 38.27
CA LYS A 117 -21.07 -10.42 39.59
C LYS A 117 -21.82 -11.75 39.46
N ASP A 118 -22.84 -11.80 38.62
CA ASP A 118 -23.64 -13.01 38.38
C ASP A 118 -22.78 -14.13 37.81
N ARG A 119 -21.87 -13.81 36.87
CA ARG A 119 -20.92 -14.79 36.35
C ARG A 119 -20.04 -15.39 37.45
N VAL A 120 -19.56 -14.58 38.40
CA VAL A 120 -18.75 -15.09 39.52
C VAL A 120 -19.59 -15.99 40.42
N ALA A 121 -20.82 -15.60 40.74
CA ALA A 121 -21.73 -16.40 41.56
C ALA A 121 -22.08 -17.74 40.88
N GLN A 122 -22.41 -17.72 39.59
CA GLN A 122 -22.69 -18.92 38.78
C GLN A 122 -21.49 -19.87 38.75
N LYS A 123 -20.27 -19.34 38.57
CA LYS A 123 -19.04 -20.14 38.60
C LYS A 123 -18.79 -20.80 39.95
N LYS A 124 -19.03 -20.09 41.06
CA LYS A 124 -18.93 -20.65 42.42
C LYS A 124 -19.96 -21.77 42.63
N ALA A 125 -21.22 -21.52 42.27
CA ALA A 125 -22.30 -22.50 42.45
C ALA A 125 -22.15 -23.74 41.54
N SER A 126 -21.62 -23.59 40.32
CA SER A 126 -21.31 -24.75 39.47
C SER A 126 -20.19 -25.60 40.04
N PHE A 127 -19.18 -24.97 40.65
CA PHE A 127 -18.05 -25.67 41.25
C PHE A 127 -18.48 -26.48 42.47
N LEU A 128 -19.26 -25.89 43.39
CA LEU A 128 -19.78 -26.60 44.56
C LEU A 128 -20.65 -27.81 44.16
N ARG A 129 -21.58 -27.63 43.21
CA ARG A 129 -22.38 -28.75 42.67
C ARG A 129 -21.54 -29.85 42.02
N ALA A 130 -20.42 -29.50 41.40
CA ALA A 130 -19.53 -30.50 40.82
C ALA A 130 -18.77 -31.29 41.90
N GLN A 131 -18.38 -30.64 43.01
CA GLN A 131 -17.76 -31.32 44.15
C GLN A 131 -18.74 -32.26 44.86
N GLU A 132 -19.98 -31.81 45.10
CA GLU A 132 -21.03 -32.64 45.71
C GLU A 132 -21.27 -33.91 44.89
N ARG A 133 -21.44 -33.77 43.56
CA ARG A 133 -21.62 -34.92 42.67
C ARG A 133 -20.41 -35.84 42.59
N ALA A 134 -19.19 -35.31 42.70
CA ALA A 134 -17.98 -36.11 42.70
C ALA A 134 -17.76 -36.84 44.02
N ALA A 135 -18.33 -36.34 45.12
CA ALA A 135 -18.32 -37.00 46.42
C ALA A 135 -19.44 -38.05 46.56
N GLU A 136 -20.53 -37.91 45.79
CA GLU A 136 -21.62 -38.88 45.70
C GLU A 136 -21.37 -40.04 44.70
N SER A 137 -20.29 -39.95 43.90
CA SER A 137 -19.85 -40.99 42.96
C SER A 137 -18.70 -41.82 43.52
#